data_AF-A0AAE7JPC2-F1
#
_entry.id   AF-A0AAE7JPC2-F1
#
_cell.length_a   1.000
_cell.length_b   1.000
_cell.length_c   1.000
_cell.angle_alpha   90.00
_cell.angle_beta   90.00
_cell.angle_gamma   90.00
#
_symmetry.space_group_name_H-M   'P 1'
#
loop_
_entity.id
_entity.type
_entity.pdbx_description
1 polymer ?
#
loop_
_entity_poly.entity_id
_entity_poly.type
_entity_poly.pdbx_seq_one_letter_code
_entity_poly.pdbx_strand_id
1 'polypeptide(L)'
;MKWLINTIGGFIVLAIEWLVKKIGVKVTVGAFIIPIYVSFIAFMFAFYGYTILFMMKIWNLIKEYFPKAFDYSSASGSFAGLSSHTITSSTMAFLHESGLADAFSNAMNLFLSILSLYFALQLYKVIMYIRKNMNEIITSLFTLLVR
;
A
#
# COMPACT_ATOMS: atom_id res chain seq x y z
N MET A 1 9.14 3.72 33.10
CA MET A 1 9.35 3.00 31.81
C MET A 1 10.65 2.21 31.74
N LYS A 2 11.83 2.77 32.08
CA LYS A 2 13.11 2.03 32.06
C LYS A 2 13.13 0.76 32.93
N TRP A 3 12.55 0.81 34.13
CA TRP A 3 12.42 -0.37 35.01
C TRP A 3 11.59 -1.50 34.37
N LEU A 4 10.48 -1.18 33.70
CA LEU A 4 9.63 -2.17 33.03
C LEU A 4 10.38 -2.86 31.89
N ILE A 5 11.08 -2.08 31.06
CA ILE A 5 11.91 -2.60 29.95
C ILE A 5 13.04 -3.49 30.49
N ASN A 6 13.70 -3.08 31.58
CA ASN A 6 14.76 -3.88 32.20
C ASN A 6 14.22 -5.17 32.84
N THR A 7 13.02 -5.13 33.43
CA THR A 7 12.38 -6.31 34.04
C THR A 7 11.94 -7.32 32.98
N ILE A 8 11.34 -6.83 31.89
CA ILE A 8 10.94 -7.66 30.74
C ILE A 8 12.19 -8.24 30.05
N GLY A 9 13.22 -7.42 29.82
CA GLY A 9 14.49 -7.85 29.25
C GLY A 9 15.19 -8.91 30.09
N GLY A 10 15.25 -8.73 31.42
CA GLY A 10 15.83 -9.71 32.34
C GLY A 10 15.06 -11.04 32.36
N PHE A 11 13.73 -11.00 32.28
CA PHE A 11 12.91 -12.21 32.22
C PHE A 11 13.12 -12.99 30.91
N ILE A 12 13.26 -12.28 29.79
CA ILE A 12 13.57 -12.87 28.49
C ILE A 12 14.96 -13.54 28.53
N VAL A 13 15.96 -12.89 29.11
CA VAL A 13 17.32 -13.46 29.23
C VAL A 13 17.31 -14.73 30.08
N LEU A 14 16.64 -14.74 31.23
CA LEU A 14 16.52 -15.94 32.07
C LEU A 14 15.79 -17.09 31.36
N ALA A 15 14.72 -16.77 30.61
CA ALA A 15 14.00 -17.76 29.81
C ALA A 15 14.87 -18.33 28.68
N ILE A 16 15.67 -17.49 28.02
CA ILE A 16 16.63 -17.91 27.00
C ILE A 16 17.70 -18.80 27.62
N GLU A 17 18.29 -18.43 28.76
CA GLU A 17 19.29 -19.27 29.44
C GLU A 17 18.73 -20.64 29.83
N TRP A 18 17.50 -20.68 30.33
CA TRP A 18 16.83 -21.95 30.68
C TRP A 18 16.58 -22.82 29.44
N LEU A 19 16.12 -22.23 28.34
CA LEU A 19 15.92 -22.92 27.06
C LEU A 19 17.23 -23.42 26.45
N VAL A 20 18.27 -22.59 26.43
CA VAL A 20 19.60 -22.95 25.90
C VAL A 20 20.17 -24.16 26.64
N LYS A 21 20.06 -24.18 27.98
CA LYS A 21 20.53 -25.30 28.80
C LYS A 21 19.78 -26.61 28.54
N LYS A 22 18.52 -26.55 28.10
CA LYS A 22 17.65 -27.73 27.99
C LYS A 22 17.58 -28.31 26.57
N ILE A 23 17.67 -27.47 25.55
CA ILE A 23 17.41 -27.85 24.15
C ILE A 23 18.53 -27.41 23.19
N GLY A 24 19.55 -26.72 23.71
CA GLY A 24 20.68 -26.23 22.93
C GLY A 24 20.44 -24.87 22.27
N VAL A 25 21.56 -24.21 21.93
CA VAL A 25 21.57 -22.83 21.40
C VAL A 25 20.80 -22.72 20.08
N LYS A 26 20.95 -23.69 19.16
CA LYS A 26 20.29 -23.65 17.84
C LYS A 26 18.76 -23.61 17.92
N VAL A 27 18.17 -24.50 18.74
CA VAL A 27 16.71 -24.60 18.87
C VAL A 27 16.15 -23.36 19.55
N THR A 28 16.87 -22.83 20.54
CA THR A 28 16.47 -21.62 21.27
C THR A 28 16.49 -20.38 20.38
N VAL A 29 17.55 -20.20 19.57
CA VAL A 29 17.62 -19.09 18.61
C VAL A 29 16.53 -19.19 17.54
N GLY A 30 16.28 -20.39 17.01
CA GLY A 30 15.20 -20.60 16.05
C GLY A 30 13.81 -20.28 16.63
N ALA A 31 13.56 -20.66 17.89
CA ALA A 31 12.29 -20.38 18.57
C ALA A 31 12.01 -18.88 18.76
N PHE A 32 13.04 -18.02 18.78
CA PHE A 32 12.87 -16.57 18.86
C PHE A 32 12.84 -15.89 17.48
N ILE A 33 13.68 -16.32 16.55
CA ILE A 33 13.78 -15.69 15.22
C ILE A 33 12.56 -16.02 14.34
N ILE A 34 12.07 -17.27 14.37
CA ILE A 34 10.98 -17.72 13.50
C ILE A 34 9.68 -16.93 13.78
N PRO A 35 9.21 -16.76 15.03
CA PRO A 35 8.00 -15.98 15.31
C PRO A 35 8.13 -14.51 14.91
N ILE A 36 9.29 -13.89 15.11
CA ILE A 36 9.56 -12.50 14.70
C ILE A 36 9.45 -12.38 13.17
N TYR A 37 10.05 -13.33 12.44
CA TYR A 37 9.96 -13.38 10.98
C TYR A 37 8.53 -13.54 10.47
N VAL A 38 7.76 -14.47 11.05
CA VAL A 38 6.36 -14.69 10.68
C VAL A 38 5.52 -13.44 10.96
N SER A 39 5.73 -12.81 12.11
CA SER A 39 5.03 -11.57 12.50
C SER A 39 5.35 -10.42 11.53
N PHE A 40 6.61 -10.30 11.12
CA PHE A 40 7.05 -9.29 10.18
C PHE A 40 6.44 -9.50 8.78
N ILE A 41 6.36 -10.75 8.31
CA ILE A 41 5.68 -11.07 7.04
C ILE A 41 4.19 -10.74 7.12
N ALA A 42 3.52 -11.13 8.21
CA ALA A 42 2.11 -10.81 8.40
C ALA A 42 1.87 -9.29 8.39
N PHE A 43 2.75 -8.52 9.02
CA PHE A 43 2.73 -7.06 8.96
C PHE A 43 2.90 -6.53 7.53
N MET A 44 3.83 -7.06 6.75
CA MET A 44 4.04 -6.64 5.35
C MET A 44 2.82 -6.91 4.46
N PHE A 45 2.16 -8.06 4.64
CA PHE A 45 0.91 -8.36 3.93
C PHE A 45 -0.24 -7.43 4.35
N ALA A 46 -0.38 -7.15 5.65
CA ALA A 46 -1.38 -6.21 6.14
C ALA A 46 -1.13 -4.79 5.60
N PHE A 47 0.12 -4.34 5.59
CA PHE A 47 0.53 -3.05 5.03
C PHE A 47 0.24 -2.95 3.52
N TYR A 48 0.50 -4.01 2.77
CA TYR A 48 0.15 -4.11 1.35
C TYR A 48 -1.35 -3.94 1.13
N GLY A 49 -2.18 -4.68 1.86
CA GLY A 49 -3.64 -4.56 1.77
C GLY A 49 -4.13 -3.15 2.08
N TYR A 50 -3.60 -2.53 3.14
CA TYR A 50 -3.94 -1.16 3.49
C TYR A 50 -3.55 -0.15 2.39
N THR A 51 -2.38 -0.32 1.78
CA THR A 51 -1.89 0.55 0.71
C THR A 51 -2.78 0.48 -0.53
N ILE A 52 -3.26 -0.72 -0.88
CA ILE A 52 -4.22 -0.89 -1.99
C ILE A 52 -5.54 -0.20 -1.68
N LEU A 53 -6.10 -0.40 -0.49
CA LEU A 53 -7.35 0.25 -0.09
C LEU A 53 -7.22 1.79 -0.10
N PHE A 54 -6.07 2.30 0.32
CA PHE A 54 -5.78 3.73 0.25
C PHE A 54 -5.72 4.24 -1.19
N MET A 55 -5.06 3.50 -2.10
CA MET A 55 -5.06 3.81 -3.53
C MET A 55 -6.47 3.80 -4.14
N MET A 56 -7.31 2.81 -3.79
CA MET A 56 -8.71 2.77 -4.23
C MET A 56 -9.49 4.00 -3.74
N LYS A 57 -9.24 4.44 -2.51
CA LYS A 57 -9.86 5.67 -1.97
C LYS A 57 -9.44 6.91 -2.76
N ILE A 58 -8.17 7.03 -3.12
CA ILE A 58 -7.67 8.11 -3.98
C ILE A 58 -8.36 8.08 -5.36
N TRP A 59 -8.51 6.90 -5.97
CA TRP A 59 -9.19 6.79 -7.25
C TRP A 59 -10.67 7.14 -7.19
N ASN A 60 -11.36 6.73 -6.13
CA ASN A 60 -12.75 7.12 -5.92
C ASN A 60 -12.88 8.63 -5.73
N LEU A 61 -11.97 9.26 -4.99
CA LEU A 61 -11.93 10.72 -4.86
C LEU A 61 -11.71 11.39 -6.22
N ILE A 62 -10.75 10.92 -7.03
CA ILE A 62 -10.54 11.47 -8.37
C ILE A 62 -11.79 11.33 -9.22
N LYS A 63 -12.44 10.16 -9.24
CA LYS A 63 -13.69 9.98 -10.00
C LYS A 63 -14.82 10.88 -9.50
N GLU A 64 -14.86 11.21 -8.22
CA GLU A 64 -15.89 12.07 -7.63
C GLU A 64 -15.64 13.56 -7.91
N TYR A 65 -14.39 14.01 -7.87
CA TYR A 65 -14.02 15.42 -8.03
C TYR A 65 -13.74 15.83 -9.48
N PHE A 66 -13.31 14.90 -10.33
CA PHE A 66 -13.01 15.21 -11.73
C PHE A 66 -14.22 15.81 -12.46
N PRO A 67 -15.45 15.24 -12.36
CA PRO A 67 -16.64 15.84 -12.98
C PRO A 67 -17.00 17.21 -12.38
N LYS A 68 -16.84 17.38 -11.07
CA LYS A 68 -17.12 18.64 -10.35
C LYS A 68 -16.14 19.75 -10.75
N ALA A 69 -14.92 19.42 -11.16
CA ALA A 69 -13.96 20.39 -11.68
C ALA A 69 -14.34 20.97 -13.06
N PHE A 70 -15.22 20.29 -13.81
CA PHE A 70 -15.80 20.79 -15.06
C PHE A 70 -17.17 21.44 -14.86
N ASP A 71 -17.67 21.50 -13.63
CA ASP A 71 -18.92 22.18 -13.30
C ASP A 71 -18.66 23.68 -13.16
N TYR A 72 -18.56 24.37 -14.30
CA TYR A 72 -18.29 25.81 -14.39
C TYR A 72 -19.56 26.67 -14.17
N SER A 73 -20.38 26.31 -13.18
CA SER A 73 -21.57 27.09 -12.79
C SER A 73 -21.24 28.52 -12.33
N SER A 74 -19.96 28.80 -12.03
CA SER A 74 -19.44 30.12 -11.66
C SER A 74 -18.80 30.92 -12.81
N ALA A 75 -18.84 30.44 -14.06
CA ALA A 75 -18.26 31.16 -15.20
C ALA A 75 -19.16 32.36 -15.60
N SER A 76 -18.93 33.52 -14.97
CA SER A 76 -19.57 34.78 -15.35
C SER A 76 -18.93 35.38 -16.59
N GLY A 77 -19.70 35.61 -17.65
CA GLY A 77 -19.23 36.25 -18.88
C GLY A 77 -20.18 36.01 -20.06
N SER A 78 -20.00 36.78 -21.13
CA SER A 78 -20.67 36.55 -22.41
C SER A 78 -19.64 36.58 -23.52
N PHE A 79 -19.74 35.63 -24.44
CA PHE A 79 -18.97 35.62 -25.68
C PHE A 79 -19.94 35.55 -26.85
N ALA A 80 -19.81 36.47 -27.81
CA ALA A 80 -20.68 36.59 -28.99
C ALA A 80 -22.20 36.64 -28.67
N GLY A 81 -22.59 37.22 -27.53
CA GLY A 81 -24.00 37.36 -27.12
C GLY A 81 -24.62 36.14 -26.43
N LEU A 82 -23.88 35.04 -26.32
CA LEU A 82 -24.27 33.89 -25.49
C LEU A 82 -23.59 33.98 -24.12
N SER A 83 -24.30 33.53 -23.09
CA SER A 83 -23.69 33.43 -21.75
C SER A 83 -22.63 32.32 -21.76
N SER A 84 -21.52 32.52 -21.05
CA SER A 84 -20.47 31.50 -20.91
C SER A 84 -21.01 30.18 -20.38
N HIS A 85 -22.04 30.23 -19.53
CA HIS A 85 -22.77 29.06 -19.04
C HIS A 85 -23.51 28.31 -20.16
N THR A 86 -24.13 29.01 -21.11
CA THR A 86 -24.80 28.39 -22.26
C THR A 86 -23.79 27.71 -23.18
N ILE A 87 -22.64 28.35 -23.43
CA ILE A 87 -21.59 27.81 -24.31
C ILE A 87 -21.00 26.52 -23.73
N THR A 88 -20.70 26.49 -22.43
CA THR A 88 -20.19 25.30 -21.76
C THR A 88 -21.24 24.21 -21.63
N SER A 89 -22.50 24.54 -21.31
CA SER A 89 -23.57 23.53 -21.24
C SER A 89 -23.83 22.89 -22.59
N SER A 90 -23.83 23.66 -23.69
CA SER A 90 -23.99 23.13 -25.05
C SER A 90 -22.80 22.28 -25.49
N THR A 91 -21.58 22.66 -25.10
CA THR A 91 -20.37 21.86 -25.39
C THR A 91 -20.38 20.54 -24.62
N MET A 92 -20.81 20.55 -23.36
CA MET A 92 -20.92 19.33 -22.54
C MET A 92 -22.05 18.43 -23.06
N ALA A 93 -23.17 18.99 -23.50
CA ALA A 93 -24.24 18.25 -24.15
C ALA A 93 -23.76 17.62 -25.47
N PHE A 94 -23.00 18.34 -26.29
CA PHE A 94 -22.38 17.81 -27.50
C PHE A 94 -21.41 16.66 -27.19
N LEU A 95 -20.58 16.79 -26.14
CA LEU A 95 -19.67 15.72 -25.70
C LEU A 95 -20.42 14.47 -25.23
N HIS A 96 -21.59 14.65 -24.62
CA HIS A 96 -22.45 13.54 -24.23
C HIS A 96 -23.13 12.87 -25.43
N GLU A 97 -23.74 13.63 -26.32
CA GLU A 97 -24.44 13.07 -27.50
C GLU A 97 -23.49 12.48 -28.54
N SER A 98 -22.26 12.99 -28.63
CA SER A 98 -21.22 12.43 -29.51
C SER A 98 -20.57 11.14 -28.98
N GLY A 99 -20.93 10.68 -27.77
CA GLY A 99 -20.33 9.50 -27.12
C GLY A 99 -18.89 9.69 -26.65
N LEU A 100 -18.33 10.88 -26.82
CA LEU A 100 -16.95 11.23 -26.48
C LEU A 100 -16.75 11.29 -24.96
N ALA A 101 -17.78 11.71 -24.23
CA ALA A 101 -17.79 11.68 -22.76
C ALA A 101 -17.65 10.26 -22.21
N ASP A 102 -18.40 9.29 -22.75
CA ASP A 102 -18.34 7.89 -22.33
C ASP A 102 -16.99 7.25 -22.70
N ALA A 103 -16.48 7.53 -23.91
CA ALA A 103 -15.16 7.09 -24.33
C ALA A 103 -14.05 7.62 -23.42
N PHE A 104 -14.13 8.90 -23.03
CA PHE A 104 -13.17 9.54 -22.13
C PHE A 104 -13.25 8.95 -20.71
N SER A 105 -14.46 8.75 -20.18
CA SER A 105 -14.67 8.10 -18.87
C SER A 105 -14.10 6.67 -18.84
N ASN A 106 -14.33 5.90 -19.91
CA ASN A 106 -13.79 4.55 -20.05
C ASN A 106 -12.26 4.54 -20.15
N ALA A 107 -11.67 5.46 -20.91
CA ALA A 107 -10.21 5.61 -21.01
C ALA A 107 -9.59 5.98 -19.65
N MET A 108 -10.22 6.88 -18.90
CA MET A 108 -9.80 7.25 -17.54
C MET A 108 -9.84 6.04 -16.60
N ASN A 109 -10.93 5.26 -16.63
CA ASN A 109 -11.05 4.05 -15.83
C ASN A 109 -9.97 3.02 -16.17
N LEU A 110 -9.69 2.83 -17.45
CA LEU A 110 -8.63 1.93 -17.93
C LEU A 110 -7.25 2.39 -17.44
N PHE A 111 -6.95 3.68 -17.59
CA PHE A 111 -5.69 4.27 -17.13
C PHE A 111 -5.47 4.07 -15.63
N LEU A 112 -6.48 4.37 -14.80
CA LEU A 112 -6.42 4.18 -13.36
C LEU A 112 -6.25 2.70 -12.97
N SER A 113 -6.87 1.79 -13.72
CA SER A 113 -6.75 0.35 -13.50
C SER A 113 -5.34 -0.14 -13.78
N ILE A 114 -4.74 0.27 -14.91
CA ILE A 114 -3.36 -0.07 -15.28
C ILE A 114 -2.38 0.48 -14.24
N LEU A 115 -2.57 1.74 -13.82
CA LEU A 115 -1.71 2.37 -12.82
C LEU A 115 -1.76 1.63 -11.48
N SER A 116 -2.95 1.24 -11.04
CA SER A 116 -3.14 0.45 -9.80
C SER A 116 -2.43 -0.90 -9.87
N LEU A 117 -2.52 -1.58 -11.02
CA LEU A 117 -1.90 -2.87 -11.25
C LEU A 117 -0.36 -2.76 -11.27
N TYR A 118 0.16 -1.67 -11.84
CA TYR A 118 1.58 -1.34 -11.78
C TYR A 118 2.07 -1.13 -10.34
N PHE A 119 1.36 -0.35 -9.52
CA PHE A 119 1.71 -0.15 -8.12
C PHE A 119 1.68 -1.46 -7.31
N ALA A 120 0.66 -2.29 -7.52
CA ALA A 120 0.56 -3.60 -6.89
C ALA A 120 1.75 -4.50 -7.24
N LEU A 121 2.15 -4.53 -8.52
CA LEU A 121 3.33 -5.27 -8.97
C LEU A 121 4.63 -4.77 -8.33
N GLN A 122 4.81 -3.45 -8.20
CA GLN A 122 6.01 -2.91 -7.57
C GLN A 122 6.05 -3.23 -6.07
N LEU A 123 4.93 -3.10 -5.37
CA LEU A 123 4.84 -3.49 -3.95
C LEU A 123 5.16 -4.98 -3.76
N TYR A 124 4.62 -5.86 -4.62
CA TYR A 124 4.92 -7.28 -4.57
C TYR A 124 6.42 -7.57 -4.75
N LYS A 125 7.09 -6.91 -5.71
CA LYS A 125 8.54 -7.05 -5.92
C LYS A 125 9.33 -6.64 -4.68
N VAL A 126 8.94 -5.54 -4.03
CA VAL A 126 9.57 -5.07 -2.78
C VAL A 126 9.40 -6.11 -1.66
N ILE A 127 8.20 -6.66 -1.47
CA ILE A 127 7.94 -7.69 -0.45
C ILE A 127 8.79 -8.94 -0.72
N MET A 128 8.85 -9.39 -1.97
CA MET A 128 9.67 -10.55 -2.36
C MET A 128 11.16 -10.30 -2.12
N TYR A 129 11.66 -9.10 -2.42
CA TYR A 129 13.04 -8.72 -2.17
C TYR A 129 13.37 -8.73 -0.67
N ILE A 130 12.52 -8.12 0.17
CA ILE A 130 12.70 -8.10 1.61
C ILE A 130 12.67 -9.53 2.18
N ARG A 131 11.70 -10.35 1.75
CA ARG A 131 11.58 -11.75 2.18
C ARG A 131 12.82 -12.56 1.84
N LYS A 132 13.39 -12.36 0.64
CA LYS A 132 14.63 -13.02 0.23
C LYS A 132 15.80 -12.63 1.14
N ASN A 133 16.03 -11.33 1.34
CA ASN A 133 17.11 -10.85 2.22
C ASN A 133 16.97 -11.38 3.65
N MET A 134 15.75 -11.41 4.19
CA MET A 134 15.52 -11.96 5.53
C MET A 134 15.83 -13.46 5.59
N ASN A 135 15.43 -14.24 4.59
CA ASN A 135 15.77 -15.66 4.54
C ASN A 135 17.28 -15.88 4.48
N GLU A 136 18.01 -15.06 3.72
CA GLU A 136 19.47 -15.12 3.65
C GLU A 136 20.12 -14.81 5.01
N ILE A 137 19.63 -13.78 5.72
CA ILE A 137 20.10 -13.44 7.07
C ILE A 137 19.84 -14.59 8.05
N ILE A 138 18.64 -15.15 8.06
CA ILE A 138 18.26 -16.26 8.94
C ILE A 138 19.12 -17.49 8.65
N THR A 139 19.28 -17.82 7.36
CA THR A 139 20.11 -18.96 6.94
C THR A 139 21.56 -18.75 7.34
N SER A 140 22.11 -17.56 7.13
CA SER A 140 23.47 -17.19 7.54
C SER A 140 23.67 -17.33 9.06
N LEU A 141 22.73 -16.81 9.87
CA LEU A 141 22.75 -16.93 11.32
C LEU A 141 22.74 -18.40 11.77
N PHE A 142 21.88 -19.23 11.19
CA PHE A 142 21.87 -20.66 11.50
C PHE A 142 23.15 -21.36 11.08
N THR A 143 23.75 -20.97 9.95
CA THR A 143 25.01 -21.56 9.46
C THR A 143 26.17 -21.21 10.38
N LEU A 144 26.25 -19.95 10.84
CA LEU A 144 27.24 -19.50 11.81
C LEU A 144 27.11 -20.20 13.16
N LEU A 145 25.89 -20.59 13.55
CA LEU A 145 25.63 -21.37 14.78
C LEU A 145 25.98 -22.87 14.65
N VAL A 146 26.23 -23.38 13.43
CA VAL A 146 26.67 -24.77 13.21
C VAL A 146 28.19 -24.91 13.33
N ARG A 147 28.93 -23.81 13.11
CA ARG A 147 30.38 -23.76 13.08
C ARG A 147 30.96 -23.48 14.47
#